data_AF-A0A3B8WF40-F1
#
_entry.id   AF-A0A3B8WF40-F1
#
_cell.length_a   1.000
_cell.length_b   1.000
_cell.length_c   1.000
_cell.angle_alpha   90.00
_cell.angle_beta   90.00
_cell.angle_gamma   90.00
#
_symmetry.space_group_name_H-M   'P 1'
#
loop_
_entity.id
_entity.type
_entity.pdbx_description
1 polymer ?
#
loop_
_entity_poly.entity_id
_entity_poly.type
_entity_poly.pdbx_seq_one_letter_code
_entity_poly.pdbx_strand_id
1 'polypeptide(L)' 'DPDVIMVGEIRDLETANIAIKAAQTGHLVLSTLHTNSAAETLTRMMNMGVPAFNIATSVSLIIAQRLGRRLCSSCKQ' A
#
# COMPACT_ATOMS: atom_id res chain seq x y z
N ASP A 1 -0.25 -22.16 5.66
CA ASP A 1 0.04 -21.12 6.64
C ASP A 1 1.09 -20.19 6.03
N PRO A 2 0.69 -18.99 5.56
CA PRO A 2 1.63 -18.10 4.90
C PRO A 2 2.31 -17.15 5.89
N ASP A 3 3.61 -16.92 5.76
CA ASP A 3 4.29 -15.84 6.50
C ASP A 3 4.06 -14.46 5.84
N VAL A 4 3.83 -14.47 4.52
CA VAL A 4 3.66 -13.28 3.68
C VAL A 4 2.45 -13.45 2.77
N ILE A 5 1.62 -12.40 2.69
CA ILE A 5 0.43 -12.36 1.84
C ILE A 5 0.57 -11.19 0.87
N MET A 6 0.34 -11.42 -0.42
CA MET A 6 0.28 -10.37 -1.43
C MET A 6 -1.15 -10.22 -1.95
N VAL A 7 -1.71 -9.03 -1.79
CA VAL A 7 -3.00 -8.63 -2.34
C VAL A 7 -2.71 -7.65 -3.47
N GLY A 8 -3.10 -7.97 -4.70
CA GLY A 8 -2.73 -7.18 -5.89
C GLY A 8 -3.01 -5.68 -5.72
N GLU A 9 -4.26 -5.32 -5.41
CA GLU A 9 -4.67 -3.96 -5.04
C GLU A 9 -5.79 -3.98 -3.99
N ILE A 10 -5.87 -2.93 -3.15
CA ILE A 10 -7.00 -2.72 -2.24
C ILE A 10 -7.93 -1.65 -2.84
N ARG A 11 -9.11 -2.08 -3.30
CA ARG A 11 -10.08 -1.21 -3.97
C ARG A 11 -11.21 -0.74 -3.06
N ASP A 12 -11.55 -1.55 -2.08
CA ASP A 12 -12.73 -1.42 -1.24
C ASP A 12 -12.41 -1.72 0.24
N LEU A 13 -13.36 -1.37 1.09
CA LEU A 13 -13.27 -1.53 2.54
C LEU A 13 -13.18 -3.01 2.97
N GLU A 14 -13.87 -3.90 2.24
CA GLU A 14 -13.89 -5.32 2.55
C GLU A 14 -12.48 -5.92 2.43
N THR A 15 -11.83 -5.69 1.28
CA THR A 15 -10.46 -6.12 1.02
C THR A 15 -9.48 -5.48 2.00
N ALA A 16 -9.65 -4.18 2.31
CA ALA A 16 -8.83 -3.48 3.27
C ALA A 16 -8.92 -4.10 4.68
N ASN A 17 -10.12 -4.47 5.12
CA ASN A 17 -10.36 -5.08 6.43
C ASN A 17 -9.74 -6.48 6.53
N ILE A 18 -9.78 -7.26 5.45
CA ILE A 18 -9.13 -8.57 5.40
C ILE A 18 -7.60 -8.41 5.51
N ALA A 19 -7.02 -7.49 4.73
CA ALA A 19 -5.59 -7.20 4.76
C ALA A 19 -5.11 -6.73 6.14
N ILE A 20 -5.85 -5.82 6.78
CA ILE A 20 -5.52 -5.30 8.11
C ILE A 20 -5.60 -6.39 9.18
N LYS A 21 -6.64 -7.23 9.15
CA LYS A 21 -6.77 -8.36 10.08
C LYS A 21 -5.61 -9.34 9.91
N ALA A 22 -5.24 -9.67 8.68
CA ALA A 22 -4.10 -10.55 8.42
C ALA A 22 -2.78 -9.94 8.94
N ALA A 23 -2.57 -8.63 8.75
CA ALA A 23 -1.41 -7.92 9.28
C ALA A 23 -1.36 -7.95 10.82
N GLN A 24 -2.51 -7.77 11.49
CA GLN A 24 -2.61 -7.80 12.96
C GLN A 24 -2.42 -9.20 13.57
N THR A 25 -2.64 -10.26 12.79
CA THR A 25 -2.41 -11.64 13.23
C THR A 25 -1.00 -12.16 12.91
N GLY A 26 -0.07 -11.29 12.53
CA GLY A 26 1.35 -11.62 12.36
C GLY A 26 1.80 -11.93 10.95
N HIS A 27 0.95 -11.71 9.93
CA HIS A 27 1.33 -11.90 8.53
C HIS A 27 1.90 -10.61 7.95
N LEU A 28 2.99 -10.69 7.18
CA LEU A 28 3.42 -9.54 6.39
C LEU A 28 2.50 -9.39 5.17
N VAL A 29 1.74 -8.30 5.10
CA VAL A 29 0.83 -8.04 3.97
C VAL A 29 1.40 -6.98 3.04
N LEU A 30 1.48 -7.31 1.75
CA LEU A 30 1.90 -6.40 0.68
C LEU A 30 0.72 -6.10 -0.23
N SER A 31 0.52 -4.82 -0.57
CA SER A 31 -0.50 -4.43 -1.52
C SER A 31 -0.19 -3.10 -2.20
N THR A 32 -1.03 -2.71 -3.16
CA THR A 32 -0.92 -1.45 -3.89
C THR A 32 -2.20 -0.63 -3.79
N LEU A 33 -2.03 0.70 -3.81
CA LEU A 33 -3.12 1.68 -3.90
C LEU A 33 -2.73 2.75 -4.93
N HIS A 34 -3.71 3.22 -5.68
CA HIS A 34 -3.54 4.28 -6.66
C HIS A 34 -3.67 5.66 -6.00
N THR A 35 -2.58 6.18 -5.42
CA THR A 35 -2.50 7.55 -4.87
C THR A 35 -1.27 8.28 -5.41
N ASN A 36 -1.30 9.61 -5.41
CA ASN A 36 -0.22 10.43 -5.99
C ASN A 36 0.98 10.58 -5.05
N SER A 37 0.79 10.31 -3.76
CA SER A 37 1.82 10.37 -2.73
C SER A 37 1.60 9.31 -1.65
N ALA A 38 2.62 9.08 -0.83
CA ALA A 38 2.58 8.12 0.28
C ALA A 38 1.62 8.57 1.39
N ALA A 39 1.58 9.87 1.72
CA ALA A 39 0.66 10.39 2.73
C ALA A 39 -0.80 10.28 2.29
N GLU A 40 -1.08 10.49 1.00
CA GLU A 40 -2.42 10.36 0.42
C GLU A 40 -2.95 8.91 0.50
N THR A 41 -2.09 7.90 0.57
CA THR A 41 -2.49 6.50 0.82
C THR A 41 -3.22 6.36 2.16
N LEU A 42 -2.75 7.03 3.22
CA LEU A 42 -3.41 7.02 4.53
C LEU A 42 -4.80 7.66 4.44
N THR A 43 -4.89 8.83 3.81
CA THR A 43 -6.16 9.51 3.56
C THR A 43 -7.11 8.65 2.73
N ARG A 44 -6.60 7.95 1.71
CA ARG A 44 -7.39 7.05 0.87
C ARG A 44 -7.96 5.89 1.69
N MET A 45 -7.18 5.29 2.57
CA MET A 45 -7.65 4.23 3.47
C MET A 45 -8.74 4.74 4.43
N MET A 46 -8.57 5.92 5.01
CA MET A 46 -9.60 6.56 5.84
C MET A 46 -10.88 6.84 5.03
N ASN A 47 -10.76 7.34 3.81
CA ASN A 47 -11.89 7.60 2.92
C ASN A 47 -12.65 6.34 2.49
N MET A 48 -11.99 5.18 2.45
CA MET A 48 -12.66 3.89 2.25
C MET A 48 -13.44 3.44 3.50
N GLY A 49 -13.24 4.07 4.65
CA GLY A 49 -13.90 3.72 5.91
C GLY A 49 -13.03 2.90 6.86
N VAL A 50 -11.72 2.78 6.60
CA VAL A 50 -10.81 2.11 7.52
C VAL A 50 -10.58 3.01 8.75
N PRO A 51 -10.83 2.52 9.98
CA PRO A 51 -10.58 3.30 11.18
C PRO A 51 -9.11 3.71 11.31
N ALA A 52 -8.84 4.96 11.69
CA ALA A 52 -7.48 5.50 11.80
C ALA A 52 -6.58 4.67 12.73
N PHE A 53 -7.12 4.11 13.82
CA PHE A 53 -6.36 3.28 14.74
C PHE A 53 -5.85 1.98 14.07
N ASN A 54 -6.63 1.36 13.19
CA ASN A 54 -6.23 0.16 12.46
C ASN A 54 -5.12 0.47 11.45
N ILE A 55 -5.19 1.64 10.82
CA ILE A 55 -4.13 2.08 9.89
C ILE A 55 -2.84 2.30 10.68
N ALA A 56 -2.92 2.99 11.83
CA ALA A 56 -1.76 3.30 12.66
C ALA A 56 -1.07 2.07 13.24
N THR A 57 -1.81 0.99 13.53
CA THR A 57 -1.24 -0.25 14.09
C THR A 57 -0.79 -1.26 13.03
N SER A 58 -1.38 -1.25 11.84
CA SER A 58 -1.08 -2.24 10.79
C SER A 58 -0.10 -1.76 9.72
N VAL A 59 -0.05 -0.45 9.41
CA VAL A 59 0.79 0.05 8.31
C VAL A 59 2.22 0.28 8.80
N SER A 60 3.16 -0.49 8.25
CA SER A 60 4.59 -0.35 8.56
C SER A 60 5.36 0.53 7.57
N LEU A 61 4.99 0.50 6.28
CA LEU A 61 5.70 1.22 5.21
C LEU A 61 4.76 1.56 4.05
N ILE A 62 4.97 2.74 3.46
CA ILE A 62 4.31 3.15 2.21
C ILE A 62 5.39 3.64 1.24
N ILE A 63 5.38 3.11 0.01
CA ILE A 63 6.32 3.50 -1.05
C ILE A 63 5.54 4.22 -2.14
N ALA A 64 5.80 5.51 -2.32
CA ALA A 64 5.33 6.26 -3.48
C ALA A 64 6.34 6.12 -4.63
N GLN A 65 5.95 5.41 -5.70
CA GLN A 65 6.84 5.10 -6.81
C GLN A 65 6.45 5.84 -8.09
N ARG A 66 7.45 6.35 -8.82
CA ARG A 66 7.32 6.86 -10.19
C ARG A 66 8.40 6.24 -11.06
N LEU A 67 8.10 5.99 -12.32
CA LEU A 67 9.07 5.49 -13.29
C LEU A 67 9.58 6.64 -14.15
N GLY A 68 10.88 6.92 -14.05
CA GLY A 68 11.57 7.86 -14.93
C GLY A 68 12.16 7.14 -16.14
N ARG A 69 12.08 7.76 -17.32
CA ARG A 69 12.81 7.26 -18.49
C ARG A 69 14.31 7.41 -18.25
N ARG A 70 15.08 6.39 -18.63
CA ARG A 70 16.54 6.47 -18.65
C ARG A 70 16.98 7.23 -19.89
N LEU A 71 17.87 8.20 -19.73
CA LEU A 71 18.48 8.87 -20.88
C LEU A 71 19.38 7.89 -21.64
N CYS A 72 19.38 7.98 -22.97
CA CYS A 72 20.23 7.16 -23.82
C CYS A 72 21.71 7.41 -23.48
N SER A 73 22.48 6.34 -23.30
CA SER A 73 23.90 6.43 -22.96
C SER A 73 24.73 7.08 -24.08
N SER A 74 24.29 7.00 -25.33
CA SER A 74 25.04 7.47 -26.50
C SER A 74 24.77 8.92 -26.90
N CYS A 75 23.62 9.50 -26.53
CA CYS A 75 23.22 10.85 -26.98
C CYS A 75 22.69 11.76 -25.87
N LYS A 76 22.82 11.38 -24.59
CA LYS A 76 22.55 12.32 -23.49
C LYS A 76 23.54 13.48 -23.56
N GLN A 77 23.03 14.71 -23.55
CA GLN A 77 23.76 15.97 -23.34
C GLN A 77 23.10 16.70 -22.17
#